data_AF-A0A1Q7P2I9-F1
#
_entry.id   AF-A0A1Q7P2I9-F1
#
_cell.length_a   1.000
_cell.length_b   1.000
_cell.length_c   1.000
_cell.angle_alpha   90.00
_cell.angle_beta   90.00
_cell.angle_gamma   90.00
#
_symmetry.space_group_name_H-M   'P 1'
#
loop_
_entity.id
_entity.type
_entity.pdbx_description
1 polymer ?
#
loop_
_entity_poly.entity_id
_entity_poly.type
_entity_poly.pdbx_seq_one_letter_code
_entity_poly.pdbx_strand_id
1 'polypeptide(L)'
;MTVYLDSVPDVWRHVVTWNALSWSFEQWLPLVLLALIVVGVPASIAVLAGGARGARGAYAVGALGILIAGGREGATINYLLDLTVAIMLSIAATAPRLRTRALLPLALLAQLVVGTLVLDPLRVVPGRVPTTGAWSDPLPRGAEIAFSVDARYLVEDAGLLAKTGISPVVDDLFLWSRLVERGIIDADPIVSQVRDGRIDAVIAEVDLEHLDAAPAFKRQRWAGTLVRAVLSRYRLANHVGQLWIYERR
;
A
#
# COMPACT_ATOMS: atom_id res chain seq x y z
N MET A 1 -26.58 7.69 2.33
CA MET A 1 -26.92 6.68 1.32
C MET A 1 -26.68 5.34 1.97
N THR A 2 -27.72 4.58 2.29
CA THR A 2 -27.61 3.28 2.98
C THR A 2 -27.30 2.22 1.93
N VAL A 3 -26.10 1.63 1.99
CA VAL A 3 -25.61 0.64 1.02
C VAL A 3 -26.02 -0.74 1.51
N TYR A 4 -26.84 -1.45 0.72
CA TYR A 4 -27.21 -2.83 0.98
C TYR A 4 -26.32 -3.74 0.13
N LEU A 5 -25.37 -4.42 0.78
CA LEU A 5 -24.44 -5.38 0.16
C LEU A 5 -25.12 -6.55 -0.55
N ASP A 6 -26.44 -6.71 -0.39
CA ASP A 6 -27.19 -7.90 -0.80
C ASP A 6 -27.62 -7.89 -2.28
N SER A 7 -27.35 -6.82 -3.02
CA SER A 7 -27.65 -6.77 -4.46
C SER A 7 -26.38 -6.97 -5.31
N VAL A 8 -26.43 -7.93 -6.24
CA VAL A 8 -25.35 -8.19 -7.23
C VAL A 8 -24.86 -6.91 -7.94
N PRO A 9 -25.72 -5.92 -8.28
CA PRO A 9 -25.26 -4.63 -8.81
C PRO A 9 -24.36 -3.84 -7.85
N ASP A 10 -24.54 -3.97 -6.54
CA ASP A 10 -23.77 -3.23 -5.55
C ASP A 10 -22.41 -3.89 -5.29
N VAL A 11 -22.35 -5.23 -5.23
CA VAL A 11 -21.07 -5.95 -5.15
C VAL A 11 -20.21 -5.67 -6.39
N TRP A 12 -20.79 -5.70 -7.59
CA TRP A 12 -20.05 -5.38 -8.82
C TRP A 12 -19.49 -3.96 -8.79
N ARG A 13 -20.28 -2.99 -8.32
CA ARG A 13 -19.83 -1.61 -8.16
C ARG A 13 -18.64 -1.51 -7.22
N HIS A 14 -18.74 -2.09 -6.03
CA HIS A 14 -17.70 -1.98 -5.01
C HIS A 14 -16.45 -2.81 -5.37
N VAL A 15 -16.61 -4.04 -5.83
CA VAL A 15 -15.49 -4.97 -6.08
C VAL A 15 -14.84 -4.77 -7.44
N VAL A 16 -15.60 -4.34 -8.47
CA VAL A 16 -15.07 -4.23 -9.84
C VAL A 16 -14.96 -2.78 -10.27
N THR A 17 -16.06 -2.02 -10.23
CA THR A 17 -16.05 -0.66 -10.80
C THR A 17 -15.16 0.28 -10.00
N TRP A 18 -15.27 0.26 -8.68
CA TRP A 18 -14.48 1.14 -7.82
C TRP A 18 -13.01 0.73 -7.77
N ASN A 19 -12.73 -0.57 -7.76
CA ASN A 19 -11.37 -1.12 -7.77
C ASN A 19 -10.70 -1.13 -9.15
N ALA A 20 -11.38 -0.68 -10.22
CA ALA A 20 -10.78 -0.52 -11.55
C ALA A 20 -9.83 0.70 -11.62
N LEU A 21 -8.91 0.81 -10.67
CA LEU A 21 -7.95 1.91 -10.52
C LEU A 21 -7.00 2.00 -11.71
N SER A 22 -6.43 3.17 -12.01
CA SER A 22 -5.58 3.32 -13.19
C SER A 22 -4.33 2.43 -13.12
N TRP A 23 -3.84 1.96 -14.26
CA TRP A 23 -2.57 1.23 -14.34
C TRP A 23 -1.47 2.17 -14.81
N SER A 24 -0.30 2.12 -14.17
CA SER A 24 0.86 2.96 -14.50
C SER A 24 2.13 2.11 -14.67
N PHE A 25 2.81 2.36 -15.79
CA PHE A 25 4.12 1.77 -16.04
C PHE A 25 5.18 2.23 -15.02
N GLU A 26 5.08 3.49 -14.58
CA GLU A 26 5.98 4.07 -13.58
C GLU A 26 5.88 3.39 -12.21
N GLN A 27 4.72 2.80 -11.89
CA GLN A 27 4.54 2.00 -10.67
C GLN A 27 4.96 0.54 -10.88
N TRP A 28 4.61 -0.01 -12.04
CA TRP A 28 4.90 -1.40 -12.37
C TRP A 28 6.38 -1.70 -12.53
N LEU A 29 7.13 -0.83 -13.23
CA LEU A 29 8.53 -1.10 -13.55
C LEU A 29 9.41 -1.22 -12.28
N PRO A 30 9.33 -0.32 -11.28
CA PRO A 30 10.03 -0.50 -10.02
C PRO A 30 9.69 -1.81 -9.31
N LEU A 31 8.43 -2.25 -9.36
CA LEU A 31 8.01 -3.52 -8.77
C LEU A 31 8.66 -4.72 -9.47
N VAL A 32 8.76 -4.70 -10.80
CA VAL A 32 9.46 -5.74 -11.58
C VAL A 32 10.94 -5.77 -11.26
N LEU A 33 11.59 -4.60 -11.21
CA LEU A 33 13.00 -4.50 -10.85
C LEU A 33 13.24 -5.01 -9.43
N LEU A 34 12.33 -4.70 -8.50
CA LEU A 34 12.37 -5.23 -7.14
C LEU A 34 12.19 -6.77 -7.14
N ALA A 35 11.25 -7.31 -7.91
CA ALA A 35 11.06 -8.75 -8.05
C ALA A 35 12.34 -9.44 -8.54
N LEU A 36 13.01 -8.87 -9.54
CA LEU A 36 14.29 -9.39 -10.04
C LEU A 36 15.38 -9.37 -8.96
N ILE A 37 15.46 -8.29 -8.19
CA ILE A 37 16.43 -8.17 -7.09
C ILE A 37 16.14 -9.17 -5.96
N VAL A 38 14.87 -9.39 -5.61
CA VAL A 38 14.49 -10.17 -4.42
C VAL A 38 14.36 -11.65 -4.73
N VAL A 39 13.86 -12.02 -5.92
CA VAL A 39 13.55 -13.41 -6.29
C VAL A 39 14.10 -13.85 -7.66
N GLY A 40 14.90 -13.03 -8.35
CA GLY A 40 15.40 -13.36 -9.71
C GLY A 40 16.29 -14.60 -9.78
N VAL A 41 17.27 -14.75 -8.88
CA VAL A 41 18.14 -15.94 -8.76
C VAL A 41 17.33 -17.21 -8.46
N PRO A 42 16.51 -17.29 -7.40
CA PRO A 42 15.70 -18.49 -7.13
C PRO A 42 14.70 -18.78 -8.25
N ALA A 43 14.11 -17.77 -8.89
CA ALA A 43 13.27 -17.96 -10.08
C ALA A 43 14.05 -18.62 -11.23
N SER A 44 15.25 -18.10 -11.53
CA SER A 44 16.11 -18.61 -12.60
C SER A 44 16.53 -20.06 -12.32
N ILE A 45 16.92 -20.36 -11.07
CA ILE A 45 17.22 -21.73 -10.63
C ILE A 45 16.02 -22.65 -10.85
N ALA A 46 14.84 -22.23 -10.41
CA ALA A 46 13.61 -23.02 -10.52
C ALA A 46 13.26 -23.34 -11.98
N VAL A 47 13.40 -22.37 -12.89
CA VAL A 47 13.14 -22.54 -14.32
C VAL A 47 14.19 -23.47 -14.95
N LEU A 48 15.48 -23.18 -14.74
CA LEU A 48 16.59 -23.95 -15.34
C LEU A 48 16.65 -25.40 -14.84
N ALA A 49 16.20 -25.67 -13.61
CA ALA A 49 16.09 -27.02 -13.06
C ALA A 49 14.81 -27.77 -13.50
N GLY A 50 13.96 -27.13 -14.31
CA GLY A 50 12.70 -27.70 -14.80
C GLY A 50 11.60 -27.78 -13.74
N GLY A 51 11.66 -26.94 -12.70
CA GLY A 51 10.69 -26.90 -11.60
C GLY A 51 9.34 -26.31 -11.99
N ALA A 52 9.32 -25.38 -12.95
CA ALA A 52 8.12 -24.70 -13.45
C ALA A 52 7.39 -25.50 -14.55
N ARG A 53 6.86 -26.69 -14.20
CA ARG A 53 6.10 -27.55 -15.13
C ARG A 53 4.72 -27.92 -14.56
N GLY A 54 3.78 -28.23 -15.45
CA GLY A 54 2.42 -28.65 -15.08
C GLY A 54 1.72 -27.60 -14.21
N ALA A 55 1.08 -28.04 -13.13
CA ALA A 55 0.38 -27.16 -12.19
C ALA A 55 1.27 -26.05 -11.60
N ARG A 56 2.56 -26.32 -11.35
CA ARG A 56 3.50 -25.30 -10.86
C ARG A 56 3.78 -24.22 -11.90
N GLY A 57 3.91 -24.62 -13.16
CA GLY A 57 4.04 -23.68 -14.27
C GLY A 57 2.79 -22.82 -14.44
N ALA A 58 1.60 -23.43 -14.36
CA ALA A 58 0.33 -22.69 -14.43
C ALA A 58 0.19 -21.69 -13.27
N TYR A 59 0.53 -22.08 -12.04
CA TYR A 59 0.52 -21.17 -10.89
C TYR A 59 1.54 -20.03 -11.04
N ALA A 60 2.75 -20.32 -11.54
CA ALA A 60 3.74 -19.28 -11.82
C ALA A 60 3.24 -18.27 -12.87
N VAL A 61 2.53 -18.71 -13.91
CA VAL A 61 1.90 -17.80 -14.89
C VAL A 61 0.82 -16.94 -14.22
N GLY A 62 0.00 -17.52 -13.35
CA GLY A 62 -0.98 -16.75 -12.56
C GLY A 62 -0.31 -15.69 -11.68
N ALA A 63 0.77 -16.06 -10.98
CA ALA A 63 1.56 -15.16 -10.16
C ALA A 63 2.21 -14.01 -10.97
N LEU A 64 2.65 -14.27 -12.20
CA LEU A 64 3.11 -13.22 -13.11
C LEU A 64 1.96 -12.26 -13.51
N GLY A 65 0.74 -12.78 -13.66
CA GLY A 65 -0.45 -11.95 -13.84
C GLY A 65 -0.70 -11.00 -12.66
N ILE A 66 -0.51 -11.50 -11.42
CA ILE A 66 -0.57 -10.68 -10.20
C ILE A 66 0.53 -9.61 -10.19
N LEU A 67 1.75 -9.96 -10.60
CA LEU A 67 2.84 -8.97 -10.76
C LEU A 67 2.48 -7.87 -11.77
N ILE A 68 1.83 -8.21 -12.88
CA ILE A 68 1.32 -7.24 -13.87
C ILE A 68 0.24 -6.34 -13.24
N ALA A 69 -0.67 -6.93 -12.47
CA ALA A 69 -1.70 -6.18 -11.75
C ALA A 69 -1.10 -5.20 -10.73
N GLY A 70 0.12 -5.45 -10.23
CA GLY A 70 0.85 -4.56 -9.32
C GLY A 70 1.20 -3.18 -9.88
N GLY A 71 0.93 -2.89 -11.16
CA GLY A 71 1.00 -1.54 -11.70
C GLY A 71 -0.26 -0.68 -11.47
N ARG A 72 -1.32 -1.23 -10.86
CA ARG A 72 -2.52 -0.47 -10.50
C ARG A 72 -2.23 0.49 -9.34
N GLU A 73 -2.86 1.66 -9.33
CA GLU A 73 -2.76 2.58 -8.19
C GLU A 73 -3.13 1.88 -6.88
N GLY A 74 -2.43 2.20 -5.78
CA GLY A 74 -2.65 1.55 -4.49
C GLY A 74 -2.09 0.13 -4.38
N ALA A 75 -1.49 -0.41 -5.44
CA ALA A 75 -0.83 -1.70 -5.37
C ALA A 75 0.39 -1.66 -4.43
N THR A 76 0.50 -2.64 -3.51
CA THR A 76 1.58 -2.72 -2.51
C THR A 76 2.45 -3.98 -2.66
N ILE A 77 3.56 -4.08 -1.94
CA ILE A 77 4.59 -5.12 -2.12
C ILE A 77 4.07 -6.57 -1.97
N ASN A 78 2.88 -6.76 -1.41
CA ASN A 78 2.19 -8.05 -1.34
C ASN A 78 1.95 -8.69 -2.73
N TYR A 79 2.04 -7.95 -3.85
CA TYR A 79 2.02 -8.53 -5.21
C TYR A 79 3.21 -9.44 -5.53
N LEU A 80 4.27 -9.48 -4.71
CA LEU A 80 5.36 -10.45 -4.84
C LEU A 80 5.10 -11.77 -4.10
N LEU A 81 4.05 -11.86 -3.28
CA LEU A 81 3.77 -13.04 -2.45
C LEU A 81 3.53 -14.27 -3.32
N ASP A 82 2.57 -14.21 -4.23
CA ASP A 82 2.24 -15.33 -5.13
C ASP A 82 3.44 -15.76 -5.97
N LEU A 83 4.23 -14.80 -6.45
CA LEU A 83 5.44 -15.07 -7.21
C LEU A 83 6.48 -15.81 -6.35
N THR A 84 6.67 -15.37 -5.11
CA THR A 84 7.56 -16.01 -4.15
C THR A 84 7.11 -17.44 -3.83
N VAL A 85 5.80 -17.64 -3.58
CA VAL A 85 5.24 -18.98 -3.33
C VAL A 85 5.43 -19.89 -4.54
N ALA A 86 5.14 -19.41 -5.75
CA ALA A 86 5.32 -20.19 -6.98
C ALA A 86 6.79 -20.63 -7.18
N ILE A 87 7.74 -19.74 -6.88
CA ILE A 87 9.17 -20.03 -6.94
C ILE A 87 9.55 -21.05 -5.88
N MET A 88 9.11 -20.88 -4.63
CA MET A 88 9.43 -21.82 -3.54
C MET A 88 8.90 -23.23 -3.82
N LEU A 89 7.67 -23.36 -4.32
CA LEU A 89 7.11 -24.64 -4.74
C LEU A 89 7.92 -25.30 -5.86
N SER A 90 8.42 -24.49 -6.80
CA SER A 90 9.24 -24.96 -7.92
C SER A 90 10.65 -25.38 -7.48
N ILE A 91 11.25 -24.67 -6.52
CA ILE A 91 12.52 -25.04 -5.90
C ILE A 91 12.37 -26.31 -5.07
N ALA A 92 11.34 -26.42 -4.23
CA ALA A 92 11.10 -27.61 -3.42
C ALA A 92 10.99 -28.88 -4.29
N ALA A 93 10.30 -28.79 -5.43
CA ALA A 93 10.18 -29.89 -6.39
C ALA A 93 11.50 -30.28 -7.07
N THR A 94 12.52 -29.41 -7.07
CA THR A 94 13.81 -29.63 -7.73
C THR A 94 14.98 -29.72 -6.76
N ALA A 95 14.77 -29.48 -5.47
CA ALA A 95 15.79 -29.45 -4.43
C ALA A 95 16.74 -30.67 -4.43
N PRO A 96 16.28 -31.92 -4.63
CA PRO A 96 17.19 -33.08 -4.69
C PRO A 96 18.24 -32.97 -5.80
N ARG A 97 17.91 -32.32 -6.92
CA ARG A 97 18.80 -32.11 -8.08
C ARG A 97 19.76 -30.93 -7.90
N LEU A 98 19.45 -30.04 -6.96
CA LEU A 98 20.21 -28.82 -6.68
C LEU A 98 21.29 -29.02 -5.61
N ARG A 99 21.16 -30.09 -4.79
CA ARG A 99 22.00 -30.38 -3.62
C ARG A 99 23.50 -30.53 -3.93
N THR A 100 23.88 -30.77 -5.19
CA THR A 100 25.27 -30.97 -5.61
C THR A 100 25.96 -29.72 -6.17
N ARG A 101 25.26 -28.58 -6.27
CA ARG A 101 25.81 -27.36 -6.88
C ARG A 101 26.42 -26.41 -5.84
N ALA A 102 27.76 -26.37 -5.78
CA ALA A 102 28.51 -25.55 -4.83
C ALA A 102 28.29 -24.03 -4.95
N LEU A 103 27.96 -23.52 -6.15
CA LEU A 103 27.76 -22.07 -6.38
C LEU A 103 26.36 -21.57 -6.01
N LEU A 104 25.40 -22.48 -5.81
CA LEU A 104 24.02 -22.12 -5.56
C LEU A 104 23.79 -21.41 -4.20
N PRO A 105 24.41 -21.86 -3.09
CA PRO A 105 24.36 -21.12 -1.83
C PRO A 105 24.97 -19.72 -1.93
N LEU A 106 26.06 -19.55 -2.68
CA LEU A 106 26.72 -18.25 -2.87
C LEU A 106 25.81 -17.28 -3.64
N ALA A 107 25.16 -17.74 -4.71
CA ALA A 107 24.24 -16.91 -5.48
C ALA A 107 23.01 -16.48 -4.66
N LEU A 108 22.44 -17.40 -3.86
CA LEU A 108 21.33 -17.10 -2.96
C LEU A 108 21.74 -16.14 -1.84
N LEU A 109 22.93 -16.33 -1.26
CA LEU A 109 23.48 -15.43 -0.24
C LEU A 109 23.73 -14.03 -0.80
N ALA A 110 24.33 -13.93 -1.98
CA ALA A 110 24.55 -12.66 -2.66
C ALA A 110 23.22 -11.93 -2.90
N GLN A 111 22.19 -12.63 -3.38
CA GLN A 111 20.88 -12.02 -3.57
C GLN A 111 20.21 -11.64 -2.24
N LEU A 112 20.34 -12.45 -1.20
CA LEU A 112 19.82 -12.11 0.14
C LEU A 112 20.46 -10.83 0.66
N VAL A 113 21.79 -10.67 0.53
CA VAL A 113 22.51 -9.45 0.93
C VAL A 113 22.03 -8.25 0.12
N VAL A 114 21.98 -8.35 -1.21
CA VAL A 114 21.51 -7.25 -2.07
C VAL A 114 20.07 -6.89 -1.74
N GLY A 115 19.17 -7.88 -1.64
CA GLY A 115 17.77 -7.66 -1.28
C GLY A 115 17.62 -7.02 0.09
N THR A 116 18.41 -7.43 1.08
CA THR A 116 18.43 -6.83 2.43
C THR A 116 18.89 -5.38 2.38
N LEU A 117 19.94 -5.03 1.62
CA LEU A 117 20.41 -3.65 1.49
C LEU A 117 19.45 -2.75 0.70
N VAL A 118 18.73 -3.32 -0.27
CA VAL A 118 17.75 -2.60 -1.10
C VAL A 118 16.44 -2.35 -0.33
N LEU A 119 15.94 -3.36 0.37
CA LEU A 119 14.68 -3.26 1.13
C LEU A 119 14.85 -2.64 2.52
N ASP A 120 16.06 -2.79 3.08
CA ASP A 120 16.40 -2.44 4.45
C ASP A 120 15.36 -2.89 5.51
N PRO A 121 14.93 -4.16 5.48
CA PRO A 121 13.82 -4.62 6.32
C PRO A 121 14.16 -4.57 7.82
N LEU A 122 15.46 -4.55 8.16
CA LEU A 122 15.99 -4.58 9.52
C LEU A 122 16.58 -3.23 9.96
N ARG A 123 16.42 -2.15 9.18
CA ARG A 123 17.01 -0.82 9.46
C ARG A 123 18.53 -0.88 9.67
N VAL A 124 19.21 -1.69 8.87
CA VAL A 124 20.66 -1.83 8.89
C VAL A 124 21.37 -0.74 8.08
N VAL A 125 20.65 -0.01 7.21
CA VAL A 125 21.20 1.11 6.43
C VAL A 125 20.85 2.45 7.09
N PRO A 126 21.83 3.17 7.69
CA PRO A 126 21.56 4.44 8.35
C PRO A 126 20.94 5.48 7.43
N GLY A 127 19.91 6.19 7.91
CA GLY A 127 19.25 7.27 7.17
C GLY A 127 18.26 6.81 6.09
N ARG A 128 18.01 5.50 5.96
CA ARG A 128 17.03 4.94 5.03
C ARG A 128 15.78 4.47 5.76
N VAL A 129 14.60 4.80 5.23
CA VAL A 129 13.32 4.27 5.73
C VAL A 129 13.09 2.88 5.11
N PRO A 130 12.71 1.86 5.90
CA PRO A 130 12.40 0.53 5.37
C PRO A 130 11.36 0.62 4.26
N THR A 131 11.65 0.00 3.12
CA THR A 131 10.76 0.03 1.96
C THR A 131 9.77 -1.14 1.96
N THR A 132 9.69 -1.92 3.03
CA THR A 132 8.81 -3.10 3.17
C THR A 132 7.31 -2.76 3.25
N GLY A 133 6.94 -1.50 3.08
CA GLY A 133 5.55 -1.05 3.15
C GLY A 133 4.95 -1.34 4.52
N ALA A 134 5.65 -0.95 5.59
CA ALA A 134 5.20 -1.18 6.95
C ALA A 134 3.81 -0.55 7.15
N TRP A 135 2.77 -1.39 7.04
CA TRP A 135 1.41 -1.16 7.53
C TRP A 135 1.37 -1.01 9.06
N SER A 136 2.53 -1.11 9.70
CA SER A 136 2.73 -1.03 11.12
C SER A 136 4.12 -0.46 11.36
N ASP A 137 4.35 0.82 11.03
CA ASP A 137 5.16 1.56 11.99
C ASP A 137 4.21 1.83 13.16
N PRO A 138 4.32 1.11 14.28
CA PRO A 138 3.55 1.47 15.45
C PRO A 138 3.83 2.94 15.72
N LEU A 139 2.77 3.70 15.98
CA LEU A 139 2.91 5.03 16.56
C LEU A 139 4.03 4.98 17.61
N PRO A 140 4.99 5.92 17.60
CA PRO A 140 6.10 5.89 18.55
C PRO A 140 5.56 5.60 19.95
N ARG A 141 6.21 4.74 20.73
CA ARG A 141 5.75 4.44 22.09
C ARG A 141 5.53 5.77 22.84
N GLY A 142 4.29 6.03 23.30
CA GLY A 142 3.88 7.29 23.95
C GLY A 142 3.17 8.31 23.04
N ALA A 143 3.09 8.07 21.73
CA ALA A 143 2.25 8.81 20.80
C ALA A 143 0.81 8.29 20.86
N GLU A 144 0.13 8.50 21.99
CA GLU A 144 -1.31 8.31 22.07
C GLU A 144 -1.98 9.57 21.54
N ILE A 145 -2.58 9.48 20.36
CA ILE A 145 -3.58 10.49 19.97
C ILE A 145 -4.77 10.23 20.88
N ALA A 146 -5.03 11.15 21.80
CA ALA A 146 -6.22 11.13 22.63
C ALA A 146 -7.43 11.44 21.77
N PHE A 147 -8.04 10.40 21.20
CA PHE A 147 -9.28 10.53 20.47
C PHE A 147 -10.44 10.75 21.45
N SER A 148 -11.29 11.73 21.13
CA SER A 148 -12.58 11.90 21.79
C SER A 148 -13.61 11.05 21.04
N VAL A 149 -14.35 10.21 21.76
CA VAL A 149 -15.31 9.27 21.16
C VAL A 149 -16.43 10.00 20.40
N ASP A 150 -16.80 11.20 20.86
CA ASP A 150 -17.87 12.01 20.27
C ASP A 150 -17.38 12.94 19.14
N ALA A 151 -16.07 12.97 18.87
CA ALA A 151 -15.49 13.84 17.85
C ALA A 151 -15.48 13.19 16.45
N ARG A 152 -15.46 14.03 15.43
CA ARG A 152 -15.48 13.64 14.02
C ARG A 152 -14.10 13.79 13.42
N TYR A 153 -13.55 12.70 12.91
CA TYR A 153 -12.19 12.65 12.38
C TYR A 153 -12.16 12.28 10.90
N LEU A 154 -11.30 12.98 10.16
CA LEU A 154 -10.88 12.59 8.82
C LEU A 154 -9.44 12.07 8.91
N VAL A 155 -9.26 10.78 8.68
CA VAL A 155 -7.97 10.12 8.90
C VAL A 155 -7.51 9.40 7.64
N GLU A 156 -6.21 9.39 7.40
CA GLU A 156 -5.61 8.63 6.30
C GLU A 156 -5.71 7.11 6.52
N ASP A 157 -5.56 6.66 7.76
CA ASP A 157 -5.77 5.27 8.20
C ASP A 157 -6.95 5.19 9.18
N ALA A 158 -8.11 4.74 8.68
CA ALA A 158 -9.30 4.52 9.48
C ALA A 158 -9.12 3.45 10.57
N GLY A 159 -8.13 2.56 10.44
CA GLY A 159 -7.76 1.58 11.46
C GLY A 159 -7.36 2.21 12.80
N LEU A 160 -6.89 3.46 12.79
CA LEU A 160 -6.61 4.23 14.01
C LEU A 160 -7.89 4.50 14.83
N LEU A 161 -9.01 4.76 14.16
CA LEU A 161 -10.31 5.05 14.78
C LEU A 161 -11.10 3.79 15.11
N ALA A 162 -11.00 2.76 14.26
CA ALA A 162 -11.70 1.49 14.46
C ALA A 162 -11.30 0.82 15.80
N LYS A 163 -10.02 0.93 16.19
CA LYS A 163 -9.51 0.40 17.46
C LYS A 163 -10.10 1.09 18.69
N THR A 164 -10.54 2.34 18.55
CA THR A 164 -11.12 3.15 19.62
C THR A 164 -12.66 3.20 19.56
N GLY A 165 -13.27 2.44 18.64
CA GLY A 165 -14.74 2.41 18.46
C GLY A 165 -15.31 3.66 17.79
N ILE A 166 -14.46 4.49 17.18
CA ILE A 166 -14.86 5.73 16.52
C ILE A 166 -15.10 5.45 15.04
N SER A 167 -16.24 5.92 14.54
CA SER A 167 -16.57 5.79 13.11
C SER A 167 -15.84 6.87 12.30
N PRO A 168 -15.08 6.49 11.25
CA PRO A 168 -14.42 7.46 10.39
C PRO A 168 -15.45 8.25 9.54
N VAL A 169 -15.12 9.50 9.20
CA VAL A 169 -15.91 10.26 8.20
C VAL A 169 -15.80 9.63 6.80
N VAL A 170 -14.63 9.05 6.49
CA VAL A 170 -14.36 8.29 5.27
C VAL A 170 -13.58 7.03 5.65
N ASP A 171 -14.12 5.86 5.35
CA ASP A 171 -13.53 4.56 5.73
C ASP A 171 -12.25 4.23 4.95
N ASP A 172 -12.28 4.40 3.63
CA ASP A 172 -11.11 4.27 2.76
C ASP A 172 -10.85 5.59 2.03
N LEU A 173 -9.99 6.43 2.63
CA LEU A 173 -9.65 7.74 2.08
C LEU A 173 -8.93 7.63 0.74
N PHE A 174 -8.12 6.59 0.54
CA PHE A 174 -7.42 6.34 -0.70
C PHE A 174 -8.41 6.06 -1.83
N LEU A 175 -9.30 5.07 -1.64
CA LEU A 175 -10.27 4.70 -2.65
C LEU A 175 -11.23 5.87 -2.93
N TRP A 176 -11.74 6.53 -1.90
CA TRP A 176 -12.58 7.71 -2.07
C TRP A 176 -11.88 8.79 -2.92
N SER A 177 -10.62 9.09 -2.61
CA SER A 177 -9.83 10.08 -3.34
C SER A 177 -9.63 9.69 -4.81
N ARG A 178 -9.33 8.42 -5.09
CA ARG A 178 -9.19 7.94 -6.47
C ARG A 178 -10.50 7.99 -7.24
N LEU A 179 -11.63 7.68 -6.61
CA LEU A 179 -12.94 7.76 -7.25
C LEU A 179 -13.35 9.20 -7.56
N VAL A 180 -13.05 10.14 -6.66
CA VAL A 180 -13.25 11.57 -6.86
C VAL A 180 -12.40 12.11 -8.01
N GLU A 181 -11.09 11.83 -8.01
CA GLU A 181 -10.18 12.30 -9.06
C GLU A 181 -10.53 11.73 -10.44
N ARG A 182 -11.18 10.55 -10.48
CA ARG A 182 -11.70 9.93 -11.71
C ARG A 182 -13.10 10.42 -12.09
N GLY A 183 -13.73 11.28 -11.29
CA GLY A 183 -15.09 11.77 -11.54
C GLY A 183 -16.19 10.72 -11.41
N ILE A 184 -15.93 9.61 -10.69
CA ILE A 184 -16.90 8.52 -10.50
C ILE A 184 -17.89 8.85 -9.38
N ILE A 185 -17.43 9.56 -8.35
CA ILE A 185 -18.26 10.02 -7.24
C ILE A 185 -18.08 11.51 -7.02
N ASP A 186 -19.10 12.14 -6.45
CA ASP A 186 -19.04 13.54 -6.05
C ASP A 186 -18.19 13.72 -4.78
N ALA A 187 -17.33 14.74 -4.80
CA ALA A 187 -16.50 15.12 -3.66
C ALA A 187 -17.27 15.92 -2.60
N ASP A 188 -18.33 16.62 -3.02
CA ASP A 188 -19.02 17.63 -2.20
C ASP A 188 -19.53 17.10 -0.84
N PRO A 189 -20.08 15.88 -0.72
CA PRO A 189 -20.55 15.36 0.56
C PRO A 189 -19.48 15.35 1.67
N ILE A 190 -18.20 15.19 1.33
CA ILE A 190 -17.10 15.22 2.30
C ILE A 190 -16.43 16.60 2.32
N VAL A 191 -16.19 17.19 1.16
CA VAL A 191 -15.50 18.48 1.03
C VAL A 191 -16.30 19.62 1.67
N SER A 192 -17.63 19.61 1.57
CA SER A 192 -18.49 20.58 2.25
C SER A 192 -18.33 20.50 3.78
N GLN A 193 -18.30 19.30 4.36
CA GLN A 193 -18.09 19.10 5.80
C GLN A 193 -16.76 19.69 6.28
N VAL A 194 -15.70 19.51 5.48
CA VAL A 194 -14.38 20.11 5.75
C VAL A 194 -14.48 21.63 5.70
N ARG A 195 -15.03 22.21 4.63
CA ARG A 195 -15.19 23.66 4.45
C ARG A 195 -16.02 24.30 5.56
N ASP A 196 -17.09 23.64 5.98
CA ASP A 196 -17.98 24.07 7.04
C ASP A 196 -17.32 23.97 8.44
N GLY A 197 -16.17 23.33 8.55
CA GLY A 197 -15.51 23.08 9.84
C GLY A 197 -16.27 22.06 10.71
N ARG A 198 -16.95 21.08 10.10
CA ARG A 198 -17.71 20.00 10.76
C ARG A 198 -16.87 18.77 11.11
N ILE A 199 -15.56 18.83 10.87
CA ILE A 199 -14.59 17.81 11.26
C ILE A 199 -13.74 18.44 12.37
N ASP A 200 -13.52 17.71 13.46
CA ASP A 200 -12.81 18.24 14.61
C ASP A 200 -11.30 18.21 14.38
N ALA A 201 -10.78 17.14 13.78
CA ALA A 201 -9.39 17.06 13.35
C ALA A 201 -9.21 16.24 12.06
N VAL A 202 -8.22 16.65 11.27
CA VAL A 202 -7.74 15.92 10.10
C VAL A 202 -6.35 15.34 10.41
N ILE A 203 -6.17 14.04 10.23
CA ILE A 203 -4.93 13.33 10.58
C ILE A 203 -4.37 12.67 9.33
N ALA A 204 -3.18 13.13 8.92
CA ALA A 204 -2.48 12.66 7.74
C ALA A 204 -1.15 11.99 8.10
N GLU A 205 -0.69 11.04 7.29
CA GLU A 205 0.65 10.45 7.45
C GLU A 205 1.72 11.21 6.64
N VAL A 206 1.35 12.35 6.07
CA VAL A 206 2.20 13.26 5.32
C VAL A 206 1.77 14.70 5.56
N ASP A 207 2.71 15.63 5.40
CA ASP A 207 2.40 17.05 5.44
C ASP A 207 1.59 17.43 4.18
N LEU A 208 0.34 17.84 4.39
CA LEU A 208 -0.57 18.30 3.36
C LEU A 208 -0.12 19.60 2.71
N GLU A 209 0.62 20.47 3.41
CA GLU A 209 1.17 21.71 2.84
C GLU A 209 2.28 21.42 1.82
N HIS A 210 3.03 20.34 2.03
CA HIS A 210 4.14 19.91 1.18
C HIS A 210 3.84 18.59 0.45
N LEU A 211 2.55 18.31 0.18
CA LEU A 211 2.11 17.05 -0.39
C LEU A 211 2.82 16.71 -1.71
N ASP A 212 3.12 17.71 -2.54
CA ASP A 212 3.78 17.52 -3.83
C ASP A 212 5.19 16.90 -3.73
N ALA A 213 5.87 17.11 -2.60
CA ALA A 213 7.18 16.50 -2.33
C ALA A 213 7.07 15.08 -1.76
N ALA A 214 5.88 14.62 -1.39
CA ALA A 214 5.68 13.29 -0.80
C ALA A 214 5.81 12.17 -1.86
N PRO A 215 6.18 10.95 -1.44
CA PRO A 215 6.17 9.78 -2.32
C PRO A 215 4.83 9.61 -3.05
N ALA A 216 4.87 9.17 -4.31
CA ALA A 216 3.69 9.09 -5.17
C ALA A 216 2.51 8.32 -4.54
N PHE A 217 2.79 7.21 -3.83
CA PHE A 217 1.75 6.42 -3.17
C PHE A 217 1.04 7.17 -2.02
N LYS A 218 1.74 8.06 -1.30
CA LYS A 218 1.14 8.91 -0.27
C LYS A 218 0.29 10.01 -0.89
N ARG A 219 0.77 10.63 -1.98
CA ARG A 219 0.01 11.63 -2.74
C ARG A 219 -1.32 11.08 -3.24
N GLN A 220 -1.35 9.82 -3.68
CA GLN A 220 -2.58 9.19 -4.17
C GLN A 220 -3.66 9.02 -3.09
N ARG A 221 -3.32 9.02 -1.80
CA ARG A 221 -4.29 8.91 -0.71
C ARG A 221 -5.16 10.16 -0.54
N TRP A 222 -4.74 11.29 -1.11
CA TRP A 222 -5.39 12.58 -0.93
C TRP A 222 -5.86 13.16 -2.26
N ALA A 223 -7.16 13.42 -2.41
CA ALA A 223 -7.70 14.19 -3.52
C ALA A 223 -7.30 15.66 -3.39
N GLY A 224 -6.89 16.30 -4.49
CA GLY A 224 -6.42 17.68 -4.47
C GLY A 224 -7.50 18.67 -4.03
N THR A 225 -8.77 18.38 -4.33
CA THR A 225 -9.92 19.17 -3.87
C THR A 225 -10.09 19.13 -2.35
N LEU A 226 -9.85 17.96 -1.74
CA LEU A 226 -9.91 17.75 -0.30
C LEU A 226 -8.75 18.47 0.39
N VAL A 227 -7.52 18.31 -0.10
CA VAL A 227 -6.32 18.99 0.44
C VAL A 227 -6.52 20.50 0.47
N ARG A 228 -7.00 21.09 -0.63
CA ARG A 228 -7.29 22.53 -0.68
C ARG A 228 -8.34 22.97 0.34
N ALA A 229 -9.36 22.16 0.59
CA ALA A 229 -10.39 22.44 1.58
C ALA A 229 -9.86 22.31 3.02
N VAL A 230 -8.99 21.33 3.29
CA VAL A 230 -8.34 21.17 4.58
C VAL A 230 -7.43 22.37 4.85
N LEU A 231 -6.52 22.70 3.94
CA LEU A 231 -5.57 23.80 4.14
C LEU A 231 -6.22 25.18 4.24
N SER A 232 -7.43 25.36 3.69
CA SER A 232 -8.16 26.62 3.80
C SER A 232 -8.86 26.80 5.15
N ARG A 233 -9.34 25.72 5.77
CA ARG A 233 -10.14 25.79 7.01
C ARG A 233 -9.41 25.33 8.28
N TYR A 234 -8.37 24.52 8.11
CA TYR A 234 -7.58 23.92 9.19
C TYR A 234 -6.14 24.45 9.14
N ARG A 235 -5.42 24.32 10.24
CA ARG A 235 -3.99 24.61 10.36
C ARG A 235 -3.29 23.43 11.03
N LEU A 236 -2.03 23.21 10.70
CA LEU A 236 -1.22 22.24 11.40
C LEU A 236 -1.12 22.64 12.89
N ALA A 237 -1.65 21.80 13.77
CA ALA A 237 -1.67 22.03 15.21
C ALA A 237 -0.57 21.22 15.91
N ASN A 238 -0.34 19.98 15.46
CA ASN A 238 0.64 19.10 16.07
C ASN A 238 1.23 18.12 15.05
N HIS A 239 2.43 17.62 15.36
CA HIS A 239 3.10 16.55 14.62
C HIS A 239 3.61 15.51 15.62
N VAL A 240 3.05 14.30 15.54
CA VAL A 240 3.34 13.22 16.49
C VAL A 240 3.81 11.99 15.73
N GLY A 241 5.10 11.69 15.83
CA GLY A 241 5.71 10.57 15.10
C GLY A 241 5.70 10.81 13.59
N GLN A 242 4.84 10.07 12.87
CA GLN A 242 4.63 10.21 11.43
C GLN A 242 3.30 10.91 11.09
N LEU A 243 2.53 11.32 12.12
CA LEU A 243 1.18 11.86 11.95
C LEU A 243 1.19 13.39 12.04
N TRP A 244 0.61 14.02 11.02
CA TRP A 244 0.37 15.44 10.89
C TRP A 244 -1.08 15.71 11.25
N ILE A 245 -1.31 16.47 12.33
CA ILE A 245 -2.63 16.72 12.91
C ILE A 245 -3.03 18.16 12.63
N TYR A 246 -4.09 18.33 11.84
CA TYR A 246 -4.67 19.62 11.49
C TYR A 246 -5.94 19.84 12.30
N GLU A 247 -6.00 20.98 12.97
CA GLU A 247 -7.18 21.43 13.72
C GLU A 247 -7.77 22.67 13.06
N ARG A 248 -9.07 22.85 13.28
CA ARG A 248 -9.81 23.99 12.74
C ARG A 248 -9.17 25.31 13.20
N ARG A 249 -9.06 26.25 12.26
CA ARG A 249 -8.65 27.64 12.53
C ARG A 249 -9.71 28.39 13.32
#